data_AF-A0A7R9MVP8-F1
#
_entry.id   AF-A0A7R9MVP8-F1
#
_cell.length_a   1.000
_cell.length_b   1.000
_cell.length_c   1.000
_cell.angle_alpha   90.00
_cell.angle_beta   90.00
_cell.angle_gamma   90.00
#
_symmetry.space_group_name_H-M   'P 1'
#
loop_
_entity.id
_entity.type
_entity.pdbx_description
1 polymer ?
#
loop_
_entity_poly.entity_id
_entity_poly.type
_entity_poly.pdbx_seq_one_letter_code
_entity_poly.pdbx_strand_id
1 'polypeptide(L)'
;YVDFGWNQIDVQYKWLENDLKEATKPENRAVRPWIITMAHRPMYCSTDDSDDCTRKESIIRKGIPVVKAYGLEDLFYQYGVDVEIWAHEHIYERMWPVYDRHVYNGSV
;
A
#
# COMPACT_ATOMS: atom_id res chain seq x y z
N TYR A 1 -11.97 5.96 10.79
CA TYR A 1 -11.00 4.85 10.58
C TYR A 1 -10.76 4.00 11.83
N VAL A 2 -10.94 4.51 13.06
CA VAL A 2 -10.75 3.73 14.30
C VAL A 2 -12.04 3.53 15.09
N ASP A 3 -13.18 3.84 14.47
CA ASP A 3 -14.49 3.92 15.12
C ASP A 3 -14.98 2.55 15.64
N PHE A 4 -14.45 1.46 15.10
CA PHE A 4 -14.70 0.07 15.52
C PHE A 4 -13.55 -0.53 16.34
N GLY A 5 -12.63 0.30 16.83
CA GLY A 5 -11.47 -0.12 17.60
C GLY A 5 -10.27 -0.54 16.76
N TRP A 6 -9.15 -0.80 17.44
CA TRP A 6 -7.84 -1.01 16.81
C TRP A 6 -7.56 -2.48 16.49
N ASN A 7 -8.29 -3.40 17.14
CA ASN A 7 -8.06 -4.83 17.01
C ASN A 7 -8.22 -5.30 15.55
N GLN A 8 -9.25 -4.82 14.84
CA GLN A 8 -9.47 -5.22 13.45
C GLN A 8 -8.33 -4.78 12.52
N ILE A 9 -7.81 -3.57 12.73
CA ILE A 9 -6.68 -3.03 11.95
C ILE A 9 -5.41 -3.85 12.25
N ASP A 10 -5.16 -4.14 13.53
CA ASP A 10 -4.02 -4.95 13.97
C ASP A 10 -4.05 -6.37 13.40
N VAL A 11 -5.22 -7.01 13.43
CA VAL A 11 -5.43 -8.35 12.89
C VAL A 11 -5.23 -8.37 11.38
N GLN A 12 -5.79 -7.40 10.64
CA GLN A 12 -5.60 -7.29 9.20
C GLN A 12 -4.12 -7.07 8.86
N TYR A 13 -3.45 -6.16 9.55
CA TYR A 13 -2.05 -5.84 9.28
C TYR A 13 -1.13 -7.04 9.55
N LYS A 14 -1.31 -7.73 10.68
CA LYS A 14 -0.53 -8.93 11.01
C LYS A 14 -0.78 -10.08 10.04
N TRP A 15 -2.03 -10.27 9.64
CA TRP A 15 -2.38 -11.25 8.61
C TRP A 15 -1.64 -10.94 7.31
N LEU A 16 -1.73 -9.70 6.83
CA LEU A 16 -1.11 -9.27 5.59
C LEU A 16 0.42 -9.36 5.64
N GLU A 17 1.04 -8.94 6.75
CA GLU A 17 2.48 -9.08 6.94
C GLU A 17 2.92 -10.55 6.87
N ASN A 18 2.18 -11.46 7.52
CA ASN A 18 2.50 -12.88 7.49
C ASN A 18 2.31 -13.50 6.10
N ASP A 19 1.28 -13.08 5.36
CA ASP A 19 1.05 -13.52 3.98
C ASP A 19 2.17 -13.04 3.04
N LEU A 20 2.57 -11.78 3.17
CA LEU A 20 3.70 -11.23 2.42
C LEU A 20 5.03 -11.90 2.78
N LYS A 21 5.29 -12.20 4.07
CA LYS A 21 6.46 -12.99 4.51
C LYS A 21 6.53 -14.35 3.83
N GLU A 22 5.39 -15.03 3.69
CA GLU A 22 5.32 -16.32 3.00
C GLU A 22 5.53 -16.13 1.49
N ALA A 23 4.78 -15.22 0.87
CA ALA A 23 4.81 -14.99 -0.58
C ALA A 23 6.20 -14.55 -1.08
N THR A 24 6.96 -13.85 -0.25
CA THR A 24 8.31 -13.35 -0.59
C THR A 24 9.43 -14.35 -0.42
N LYS A 25 9.17 -15.54 0.14
CA LYS A 25 10.19 -16.59 0.24
C LYS A 25 10.80 -16.89 -1.13
N PRO A 26 12.13 -17.07 -1.24
CA PRO A 26 12.80 -17.30 -2.53
C PRO A 26 12.18 -18.43 -3.36
N GLU A 27 11.79 -19.53 -2.72
CA GLU A 27 11.13 -20.66 -3.36
C GLU A 27 9.74 -20.33 -3.92
N ASN A 28 8.99 -19.45 -3.25
CA ASN A 28 7.67 -19.03 -3.69
C ASN A 28 7.79 -18.01 -4.83
N ARG A 29 8.70 -17.04 -4.71
CA ARG A 29 9.01 -16.06 -5.78
C ARG A 29 9.59 -16.70 -7.03
N ALA A 30 10.34 -17.81 -6.91
CA ALA A 30 10.85 -18.54 -8.08
C ALA A 30 9.73 -19.13 -8.96
N VAL A 31 8.58 -19.48 -8.37
CA VAL A 31 7.41 -20.04 -9.08
C VAL A 31 6.37 -18.96 -9.38
N ARG A 32 6.23 -17.98 -8.48
CA ARG A 32 5.25 -16.88 -8.52
C ARG A 32 5.99 -15.55 -8.32
N PRO A 33 6.64 -15.02 -9.37
CA PRO A 33 7.55 -13.89 -9.22
C PRO A 33 6.85 -12.58 -8.89
N TRP A 34 5.58 -12.42 -9.28
CA TRP A 34 4.82 -11.20 -9.08
C TRP A 34 3.97 -11.26 -7.82
N ILE A 35 4.12 -10.26 -6.95
CA ILE A 35 3.19 -9.95 -5.87
C ILE A 35 2.40 -8.71 -6.27
N ILE A 36 1.09 -8.91 -6.42
CA ILE A 36 0.14 -7.85 -6.75
C ILE A 36 -0.83 -7.74 -5.57
N THR A 37 -0.93 -6.54 -5.00
CA THR A 37 -1.93 -6.23 -3.98
C THR A 37 -3.09 -5.45 -4.61
N MET A 38 -4.23 -5.44 -3.91
CA MET A 38 -5.40 -4.65 -4.31
C MET A 38 -6.09 -4.07 -3.08
N ALA A 39 -6.48 -2.81 -3.15
CA ALA A 39 -7.27 -2.15 -2.12
C ALA A 39 -8.24 -1.13 -2.74
N HIS A 40 -9.19 -0.60 -1.95
CA HIS A 40 -10.14 0.37 -2.48
C HIS A 40 -9.58 1.79 -2.53
N ARG A 41 -9.05 2.31 -1.40
CA ARG A 41 -8.60 3.70 -1.27
C ARG A 41 -7.11 3.85 -1.65
N PRO A 42 -6.71 4.88 -2.40
CA PRO A 42 -5.33 5.03 -2.89
C PRO A 42 -4.34 5.56 -1.85
N MET A 43 -3.06 5.23 -2.04
CA MET A 43 -1.94 5.87 -1.31
C MET A 43 -1.50 7.18 -1.95
N TYR A 44 -1.64 7.24 -3.28
CA TYR A 44 -1.20 8.32 -4.15
C TYR A 44 -2.27 8.57 -5.20
N CYS A 45 -2.58 9.83 -5.43
CA CYS A 45 -3.44 10.26 -6.52
C CYS A 45 -3.19 11.75 -6.80
N SER A 46 -3.55 12.19 -8.01
CA SER A 46 -3.36 13.57 -8.48
C SER A 46 -4.67 14.34 -8.72
N THR A 47 -5.82 13.71 -8.46
CA THR A 47 -7.13 14.38 -8.50
C THR A 47 -7.32 15.30 -7.30
N ASP A 48 -8.03 16.39 -7.51
CA ASP A 48 -8.51 17.26 -6.43
C ASP A 48 -10.03 17.29 -6.52
N ASP A 49 -10.67 16.26 -5.98
CA ASP A 49 -12.12 16.09 -5.91
C ASP A 49 -12.68 16.39 -4.51
N SER A 50 -11.82 16.89 -3.62
CA SER A 50 -12.10 17.10 -2.19
C SER A 50 -12.24 15.83 -1.31
N ASP A 51 -11.84 14.63 -1.78
CA ASP A 51 -11.83 13.37 -0.99
C ASP A 51 -10.39 12.91 -0.59
N ASP A 52 -10.00 11.66 -0.86
CA ASP A 52 -8.77 11.02 -0.35
C ASP A 52 -7.47 11.64 -0.91
N CYS A 53 -7.58 12.37 -2.03
CA CYS A 53 -6.46 13.03 -2.70
C CYS A 53 -6.15 14.44 -2.18
N THR A 54 -6.94 14.93 -1.22
CA THR A 54 -6.80 16.29 -0.67
C THR A 54 -5.57 16.51 0.19
N ARG A 55 -4.92 15.43 0.65
CA ARG A 55 -3.80 15.50 1.59
C ARG A 55 -2.54 14.95 0.96
N LYS A 56 -1.42 15.58 1.31
CA LYS A 56 -0.09 15.04 1.02
C LYS A 56 0.10 13.64 1.61
N GLU A 57 -0.58 13.30 2.70
CA GLU A 57 -0.44 11.99 3.33
C GLU A 57 -1.80 11.31 3.46
N SER A 58 -1.93 10.18 2.77
CA SER A 58 -3.06 9.24 2.95
C SER A 58 -2.81 8.38 4.18
N ILE A 59 -3.88 8.07 4.92
CA ILE A 59 -3.83 7.14 6.06
C ILE A 59 -3.43 5.72 5.61
N ILE A 60 -3.75 5.34 4.37
CA ILE A 60 -3.36 4.04 3.80
C ILE A 60 -1.83 4.00 3.63
N ARG A 61 -1.23 5.12 3.20
CA ARG A 61 0.21 5.24 2.97
C ARG A 61 1.00 5.27 4.29
N LYS A 62 0.66 6.20 5.19
CA LYS A 62 1.46 6.50 6.40
C LYS A 62 0.86 6.00 7.72
N GLY A 63 -0.28 5.34 7.66
CA GLY A 63 -0.94 4.77 8.83
C GLY A 63 -1.70 5.81 9.67
N ILE A 64 -2.21 5.35 10.80
CA ILE A 64 -3.03 6.15 11.72
C ILE A 64 -2.25 7.41 12.16
N PRO A 65 -2.84 8.61 12.05
CA PRO A 65 -2.17 9.86 12.44
C PRO A 65 -1.63 9.83 13.88
N VAL A 66 -0.59 10.63 14.13
CA VAL A 66 0.14 10.73 15.41
C VAL A 66 1.01 9.50 15.72
N VAL A 67 0.45 8.29 15.69
CA VAL A 67 1.19 7.05 16.00
C VAL A 67 1.93 6.45 14.81
N LYS A 68 1.53 6.81 13.57
CA LYS A 68 2.08 6.27 12.31
C LYS A 68 2.06 4.74 12.25
N ALA A 69 1.04 4.14 12.84
CA ALA A 69 0.86 2.70 12.91
C ALA A 69 0.02 2.21 11.73
N TYR A 70 0.32 1.00 11.23
CA TYR A 70 -0.45 0.31 10.20
C TYR A 70 -0.48 1.01 8.82
N GLY A 71 0.58 1.76 8.48
CA GLY A 71 0.79 2.23 7.10
C GLY A 71 1.25 1.09 6.21
N LEU A 72 0.68 0.99 5.01
CA LEU A 72 0.94 -0.15 4.12
C LEU A 72 2.11 0.09 3.17
N GLU A 73 2.54 1.34 2.94
CA GLU A 73 3.63 1.63 1.99
C GLU A 73 4.96 0.99 2.41
N ASP A 74 5.38 1.19 3.66
CA ASP A 74 6.64 0.63 4.16
C ASP A 74 6.59 -0.90 4.19
N LEU A 75 5.42 -1.47 4.51
CA LEU A 75 5.17 -2.91 4.46
C LEU A 75 5.34 -3.45 3.04
N PHE A 76 4.72 -2.80 2.06
CA PHE A 76 4.78 -3.21 0.65
C PHE A 76 6.20 -3.07 0.09
N TYR A 77 6.89 -2.00 0.44
CA TYR A 77 8.29 -1.80 0.07
C TYR A 77 9.20 -2.88 0.67
N GLN A 78 9.05 -3.17 1.97
CA GLN A 78 9.83 -4.19 2.67
C GLN A 78 9.71 -5.59 2.04
N TYR A 79 8.50 -5.95 1.60
CA TYR A 79 8.21 -7.25 0.98
C TYR A 79 8.25 -7.21 -0.56
N GLY A 80 8.72 -6.11 -1.15
CA GLY A 80 8.92 -5.99 -2.59
C GLY A 80 7.65 -6.21 -3.41
N VAL A 81 6.50 -5.70 -2.96
CA VAL A 81 5.25 -5.72 -3.76
C VAL A 81 5.53 -5.03 -5.10
N ASP A 82 5.16 -5.69 -6.20
CA ASP A 82 5.50 -5.23 -7.54
C ASP A 82 4.48 -4.22 -8.08
N VAL A 83 3.20 -4.49 -7.83
CA VAL A 83 2.08 -3.65 -8.25
C VAL A 83 1.04 -3.61 -7.15
N GLU A 84 0.54 -2.41 -6.86
CA GLU A 84 -0.63 -2.22 -6.03
C GLU A 84 -1.70 -1.54 -6.89
N ILE A 85 -2.92 -2.08 -6.84
CA ILE A 85 -4.07 -1.57 -7.61
C ILE A 85 -5.08 -0.98 -6.64
N TRP A 86 -5.42 0.30 -6.85
CA TRP A 86 -6.45 0.99 -6.10
C TRP A 86 -7.65 1.34 -6.97
N ALA A 87 -8.72 1.79 -6.30
CA ALA A 87 -9.91 2.34 -6.92
C ALA A 87 -10.27 3.65 -6.19
N HIS A 88 -11.55 3.81 -5.86
CA HIS A 88 -12.16 4.97 -5.18
C HIS A 88 -12.21 6.22 -6.05
N GLU A 89 -11.08 6.66 -6.59
CA GLU A 89 -11.00 7.73 -7.56
C GLU A 89 -11.51 7.26 -8.93
N HIS A 90 -12.48 7.96 -9.52
CA HIS A 90 -13.11 7.58 -10.79
C HIS A 90 -12.30 8.05 -12.01
N ILE A 91 -10.99 7.79 -11.98
CA ILE A 91 -10.04 8.10 -13.03
C ILE A 91 -9.04 6.93 -13.20
N TYR A 92 -8.33 6.91 -14.33
CA TYR A 92 -7.18 6.04 -14.49
C TYR A 92 -5.89 6.84 -14.29
N GLU A 93 -5.10 6.42 -13.31
CA GLU A 93 -3.77 6.96 -13.04
C GLU A 93 -2.76 5.82 -12.90
N ARG A 94 -1.55 6.02 -13.45
CA ARG A 94 -0.45 5.06 -13.35
C ARG A 94 0.83 5.80 -13.03
N MET A 95 1.50 5.36 -11.96
CA MET A 95 2.74 5.96 -11.50
C MET A 95 3.97 5.19 -12.02
N TRP A 96 5.11 5.88 -12.01
CA TRP A 96 6.41 5.21 -11.96
C TRP A 96 6.56 4.47 -10.63
N PRO A 97 7.52 3.51 -10.51
CA PRO A 97 7.86 2.94 -9.21
C PRO A 97 8.17 4.06 -8.22
N VAL A 98 7.43 4.09 -7.13
CA VAL A 98 7.50 5.18 -6.15
C VAL A 98 7.54 4.57 -4.75
N TYR A 99 8.44 5.10 -3.94
CA TYR A 99 8.45 4.85 -2.51
C TYR A 99 8.80 6.15 -1.80
N ASP A 100 8.01 6.48 -0.79
CA ASP A 100 8.10 7.73 -0.05
C ASP A 100 8.20 9.01 -0.92
N ARG A 101 7.35 9.09 -1.96
CA ARG A 101 7.34 10.18 -2.95
C ARG A 101 8.65 10.34 -3.73
N HIS A 102 9.58 9.41 -3.60
CA HIS A 102 10.76 9.32 -4.44
C HIS A 102 10.46 8.36 -5.61
N VAL A 103 10.65 8.85 -6.83
CA VAL A 103 10.53 8.03 -8.03
C VAL A 103 11.81 7.24 -8.20
N TYR A 104 11.68 5.93 -8.30
CA TYR A 104 12.78 5.02 -8.60
C TYR A 104 12.75 4.67 -10.08
N ASN A 105 13.93 4.38 -10.65
CA ASN A 105 14.00 3.88 -12.01
C ASN A 105 13.24 2.55 -12.11
N GLY A 106 12.51 2.38 -13.22
CA GLY A 106 11.85 1.13 -13.56
C GLY A 106 12.80 -0.06 -13.58
N SER A 107 12.23 -1.26 -13.52
CA SER A 107 12.96 -2.51 -13.78
C SER A 107 13.72 -2.36 -15.11
N VAL A 108 15.04 -2.55 -15.06
CA VAL A 108 15.92 -2.61 -16.24
C VAL A 108 15.74 -3.96 -16.93
#